data_AF-A0A918DHL0-F1
#
_entry.id   AF-A0A918DHL0-F1
#
_cell.length_a   1.000
_cell.length_b   1.000
_cell.length_c   1.000
_cell.angle_alpha   90.00
_cell.angle_beta   90.00
_cell.angle_gamma   90.00
#
_symmetry.space_group_name_H-M   'P 1'
#
loop_
_entity.id
_entity.type
_entity.pdbx_description
1 polymer ?
#
loop_
_entity_poly.entity_id
_entity_poly.type
_entity_poly.pdbx_seq_one_letter_code
_entity_poly.pdbx_strand_id
1 'polypeptide(L)'
;MLISVDVEKRCHNAMGRVAAMTEVLDVELDAWPCPQLAPHPPARTGGRVTCLDWAAESPARARVVDYTCSCRVIVYELLASGGTYVIRRTHQTVPPRVAYAGPWLRRPADRMWMLILTGEAR
;
A
#
# COMPACT_ATOMS: atom_id res chain seq x y z
N MET A 1 6.77 -11.33 47.34
CA MET A 1 7.22 -9.99 46.92
C MET A 1 7.85 -10.13 45.53
N LEU A 2 7.54 -9.20 44.64
CA LEU A 2 7.56 -9.32 43.17
C LEU A 2 8.95 -9.51 42.51
N ILE A 3 8.84 -10.09 41.32
CA ILE A 3 9.81 -10.43 40.28
C ILE A 3 10.43 -9.16 39.66
N SER A 4 11.66 -9.25 39.16
CA SER A 4 12.02 -8.53 37.93
C SER A 4 12.96 -9.39 37.09
N VAL A 5 12.52 -9.67 35.86
CA VAL A 5 13.28 -10.37 34.82
C VAL A 5 13.88 -9.29 33.93
N ASP A 6 15.19 -9.24 33.83
CA ASP A 6 15.88 -8.36 32.88
C ASP A 6 16.04 -9.09 31.54
N VAL A 7 15.46 -8.49 30.50
CA VAL A 7 15.59 -8.93 29.10
C VAL A 7 16.49 -7.93 28.40
N GLU A 8 17.75 -8.30 28.16
CA GLU A 8 18.57 -7.61 27.19
C GLU A 8 19.45 -8.57 26.36
N LYS A 9 19.20 -8.51 25.05
CA LYS A 9 20.17 -8.49 23.94
C LYS A 9 21.02 -9.76 23.70
N ARG A 10 20.95 -10.25 22.45
CA ARG A 10 22.13 -10.27 21.57
C ARG A 10 21.76 -10.56 20.11
N CYS A 11 22.12 -9.59 19.28
CA CYS A 11 22.14 -9.68 17.84
C CYS A 11 23.31 -10.55 17.34
N HIS A 12 23.14 -11.09 16.13
CA HIS A 12 24.18 -11.44 15.13
C HIS A 12 25.31 -12.41 15.53
N ASN A 13 25.19 -13.68 15.11
CA ASN A 13 26.07 -14.34 14.14
C ASN A 13 26.07 -15.86 14.34
N ALA A 14 25.52 -16.59 13.39
CA ALA A 14 26.02 -17.92 13.01
C ALA A 14 25.46 -18.29 11.63
N MET A 15 26.16 -17.86 10.57
CA MET A 15 26.08 -18.55 9.29
C MET A 15 26.64 -19.97 9.46
N GLY A 16 25.90 -20.99 9.02
CA GLY A 16 26.35 -22.38 9.03
C GLY A 16 25.44 -23.32 8.23
N ARG A 17 25.52 -23.23 6.89
CA ARG A 17 25.29 -24.27 5.84
C ARG A 17 24.19 -25.31 6.13
N VAL A 18 22.97 -25.18 5.58
CA VAL A 18 22.53 -25.66 4.24
C VAL A 18 22.93 -27.10 3.91
N ALA A 19 22.02 -28.05 4.17
CA ALA A 19 21.67 -29.15 3.25
C ALA A 19 20.43 -29.89 3.75
N ALA A 20 19.51 -30.20 2.81
CA ALA A 20 18.39 -31.13 2.91
C ALA A 20 17.13 -30.69 3.69
N MET A 21 16.31 -29.86 3.05
CA MET A 21 14.83 -29.98 3.07
C MET A 21 14.29 -29.41 1.76
N THR A 22 14.60 -30.11 0.68
CA THR A 22 13.86 -30.03 -0.58
C THR A 22 12.63 -30.92 -0.43
N GLU A 23 11.48 -30.40 -0.84
CA GLU A 23 10.17 -31.06 -0.95
C GLU A 23 9.34 -31.24 0.33
N VAL A 24 8.71 -30.14 0.76
CA VAL A 24 7.25 -30.09 0.86
C VAL A 24 6.79 -28.81 0.17
N LEU A 25 6.08 -28.97 -0.94
CA LEU A 25 5.33 -27.92 -1.61
C LEU A 25 4.09 -27.58 -0.76
N ASP A 26 4.25 -26.80 0.30
CA ASP A 26 3.11 -26.14 0.95
C ASP A 26 2.82 -24.83 0.21
N VAL A 27 2.16 -25.00 -0.93
CA VAL A 27 1.47 -23.96 -1.70
C VAL A 27 0.28 -23.49 -0.87
N GLU A 28 0.49 -22.81 0.25
CA GLU A 28 -0.59 -22.18 1.03
C GLU A 28 -0.11 -21.11 2.02
N LEU A 29 0.97 -20.41 1.70
CA LEU A 29 1.35 -19.18 2.40
C LEU A 29 0.94 -17.96 1.56
N ASP A 30 -0.01 -17.19 2.10
CA ASP A 30 -0.24 -15.76 1.83
C ASP A 30 -1.26 -15.34 0.77
N ALA A 31 -2.29 -16.15 0.48
CA ALA A 31 -3.56 -15.57 0.05
C ALA A 31 -4.33 -15.09 1.29
N TRP A 32 -3.86 -14.03 1.97
CA TRP A 32 -4.64 -13.42 3.05
C TRP A 32 -6.02 -13.08 2.47
N PRO A 33 -7.10 -13.73 2.94
CA PRO A 33 -8.41 -13.55 2.34
C PRO A 33 -8.77 -12.07 2.44
N CYS A 34 -9.26 -11.52 1.33
CA CYS A 34 -9.60 -10.12 1.27
C CYS A 34 -10.56 -9.77 2.42
N PRO A 35 -10.23 -8.78 3.29
CA PRO A 35 -11.07 -8.45 4.44
C PRO A 35 -12.36 -7.73 4.04
N GLN A 36 -12.53 -7.36 2.76
CA GLN A 36 -13.70 -6.66 2.21
C GLN A 36 -14.05 -5.33 2.92
N LEU A 37 -13.10 -4.75 3.65
CA LEU A 37 -13.28 -3.49 4.40
C LEU A 37 -13.20 -2.24 3.51
N ALA A 38 -12.56 -2.35 2.34
CA ALA A 38 -12.27 -1.24 1.46
C ALA A 38 -12.46 -1.62 -0.02
N PRO A 39 -12.73 -0.65 -0.91
CA PRO A 39 -12.98 -0.92 -2.31
C PRO A 39 -11.76 -1.49 -3.03
N HIS A 40 -12.03 -2.25 -4.09
CA HIS A 40 -11.03 -2.70 -5.04
C HIS A 40 -11.24 -1.92 -6.33
N PRO A 41 -10.26 -1.10 -6.75
CA PRO A 41 -10.28 -0.60 -8.11
C PRO A 41 -10.39 -1.79 -9.07
N PRO A 42 -11.27 -1.73 -10.08
CA PRO A 42 -11.42 -2.82 -11.04
C PRO A 42 -10.09 -3.05 -11.76
N ALA A 43 -9.92 -4.26 -12.31
CA ALA A 43 -8.80 -4.52 -13.22
C ALA A 43 -8.89 -3.57 -14.43
N ARG A 44 -7.77 -3.36 -15.12
CA ARG A 44 -7.77 -2.54 -16.34
C ARG A 44 -8.75 -3.12 -17.36
N THR A 45 -9.85 -2.43 -17.59
CA THR A 45 -10.68 -2.58 -18.79
C THR A 45 -10.00 -1.76 -19.89
N GLY A 46 -9.81 -2.33 -21.08
CA GLY A 46 -9.04 -1.70 -22.18
C GLY A 46 -9.64 -0.43 -22.80
N GLY A 47 -10.48 0.31 -22.06
CA GLY A 47 -11.08 1.57 -22.48
C GLY A 47 -10.16 2.77 -22.28
N ARG A 48 -10.63 3.94 -22.73
CA ARG A 48 -9.96 5.22 -22.51
C ARG A 48 -9.95 5.54 -21.00
N VAL A 49 -8.76 5.77 -20.45
CA VAL A 49 -8.54 6.13 -19.05
C VAL A 49 -7.91 7.51 -18.93
N THR A 50 -8.25 8.24 -17.88
CA THR A 50 -7.56 9.46 -17.46
C THR A 50 -6.21 9.10 -16.86
N CYS A 51 -5.13 9.56 -17.48
CA CYS A 51 -3.79 9.43 -16.91
C CYS A 51 -3.61 10.45 -15.78
N LEU A 52 -3.30 9.97 -14.59
CA LEU A 52 -2.85 10.83 -13.49
C LEU A 52 -1.36 11.11 -13.66
N ASP A 53 -0.97 12.34 -13.36
CA ASP A 53 0.44 12.69 -13.23
C ASP A 53 0.93 12.22 -11.85
N TRP A 54 1.91 11.31 -11.86
CA TRP A 54 2.47 10.66 -10.67
C TRP A 54 3.80 11.28 -10.21
N ALA A 55 4.01 12.55 -10.52
CA ALA A 55 5.24 13.28 -10.20
C ALA A 55 5.12 14.22 -8.99
N ALA A 56 4.02 14.18 -8.24
CA ALA A 56 3.84 15.04 -7.08
C ALA A 56 4.83 14.68 -5.95
N GLU A 57 5.17 15.67 -5.14
CA GLU A 57 6.00 15.46 -3.96
C GLU A 57 5.24 14.75 -2.83
N SER A 58 5.98 14.06 -1.97
CA SER A 58 5.41 13.47 -0.76
C SER A 58 4.94 14.57 0.20
N PRO A 59 3.69 14.55 0.70
CA PRO A 59 3.26 15.52 1.68
C PRO A 59 3.97 15.30 3.02
N ALA A 60 4.44 16.38 3.66
CA ALA A 60 5.22 16.30 4.90
C ALA A 60 4.41 15.76 6.09
N ARG A 61 3.15 16.18 6.24
CA ARG A 61 2.25 15.77 7.33
C ARG A 61 0.85 15.52 6.79
N ALA A 62 0.60 14.30 6.36
CA ALA A 62 -0.70 13.91 5.84
C ALA A 62 -1.41 12.86 6.70
N ARG A 63 -2.74 12.85 6.63
CA ARG A 63 -3.59 11.81 7.19
C ARG A 63 -4.25 11.06 6.04
N VAL A 64 -4.34 9.74 6.14
CA VAL A 64 -5.17 8.94 5.23
C VAL A 64 -6.64 9.26 5.57
N VAL A 65 -7.40 9.66 4.56
CA VAL A 65 -8.84 9.95 4.69
C VAL A 65 -9.71 8.96 3.93
N ASP A 66 -9.14 8.23 2.96
CA ASP A 66 -9.77 7.11 2.28
C ASP A 66 -8.68 6.17 1.72
N TYR A 67 -9.01 4.91 1.46
CA TYR A 67 -8.05 3.89 1.01
C TYR A 67 -8.71 2.74 0.25
N THR A 68 -7.93 2.08 -0.60
CA THR A 68 -8.33 0.82 -1.24
C THR A 68 -7.86 -0.38 -0.43
N CYS A 69 -8.50 -1.53 -0.64
CA CYS A 69 -8.08 -2.78 -0.01
C CYS A 69 -6.59 -3.10 -0.27
N SER A 70 -5.90 -3.59 0.75
CA SER A 70 -4.48 -3.97 0.70
C SER A 70 -4.21 -5.36 0.13
N CYS A 71 -5.23 -6.10 -0.28
CA CYS A 71 -5.07 -7.46 -0.85
C CYS A 71 -4.63 -7.45 -2.33
N ARG A 72 -4.37 -6.28 -2.92
CA ARG A 72 -3.93 -6.13 -4.31
C ARG A 72 -2.53 -5.52 -4.32
N VAL A 73 -1.74 -5.89 -5.32
CA VAL A 73 -0.35 -5.44 -5.47
C VAL A 73 -0.19 -3.91 -5.53
N ILE A 74 -1.24 -3.21 -6.00
CA ILE A 74 -1.30 -1.74 -6.00
C ILE A 74 -2.38 -1.31 -5.02
N VAL A 75 -1.99 -0.47 -4.06
CA VAL A 75 -2.88 0.18 -3.11
C VAL A 75 -2.90 1.68 -3.38
N TYR A 76 -4.08 2.28 -3.28
CA TYR A 76 -4.27 3.71 -3.36
C TYR A 76 -4.78 4.24 -2.02
N GLU A 77 -4.30 5.42 -1.65
CA GLU A 77 -4.74 6.13 -0.45
C GLU A 77 -4.97 7.60 -0.80
N LEU A 78 -6.09 8.15 -0.35
CA LEU A 78 -6.36 9.58 -0.40
C LEU A 78 -5.81 10.21 0.88
N LEU A 79 -4.87 11.13 0.72
CA LEU A 79 -4.18 11.80 1.80
C LEU A 79 -4.64 13.25 1.90
N ALA A 80 -4.90 13.73 3.13
CA ALA A 80 -5.20 15.13 3.41
C ALA A 80 -4.06 15.80 4.19
N SER A 81 -3.60 16.97 3.72
CA SER A 81 -2.54 17.77 4.32
C SER A 81 -2.83 19.25 4.13
N GLY A 82 -3.04 20.00 5.23
CA GLY A 82 -3.19 21.45 5.18
C GLY A 82 -4.29 21.97 4.24
N GLY A 83 -5.40 21.24 4.09
CA GLY A 83 -6.50 21.59 3.17
C GLY A 83 -6.31 21.15 1.72
N THR A 84 -5.14 20.61 1.39
CA THR A 84 -4.86 19.95 0.11
C THR A 84 -4.96 18.44 0.21
N TYR A 85 -5.18 17.81 -0.93
CA TYR A 85 -5.36 16.37 -1.05
C TYR A 85 -4.44 15.81 -2.13
N VAL A 86 -3.82 14.68 -1.83
CA VAL A 86 -2.89 13.97 -2.70
C VAL A 86 -3.29 12.50 -2.72
N ILE A 87 -3.20 11.85 -3.87
CA ILE A 87 -3.38 10.41 -3.96
C ILE A 87 -2.00 9.75 -3.89
N ARG A 88 -1.81 8.86 -2.92
CA ARG A 88 -0.63 7.99 -2.84
C ARG A 88 -0.94 6.67 -3.54
N ARG A 89 -0.07 6.26 -4.47
CA ARG A 89 -0.08 4.94 -5.08
C ARG A 89 1.14 4.16 -4.58
N THR A 90 0.88 3.04 -3.92
CA THR A 90 1.90 2.15 -3.39
C THR A 90 1.87 0.84 -4.17
N HIS A 91 2.98 0.51 -4.84
CA HIS A 91 3.23 -0.82 -5.35
C HIS A 91 3.91 -1.63 -4.24
N GLN A 92 3.24 -2.69 -3.78
CA GLN A 92 3.66 -3.54 -2.67
C GLN A 92 4.78 -4.53 -3.07
N THR A 93 5.83 -4.01 -3.71
CA THR A 93 7.07 -4.75 -3.97
C THR A 93 8.02 -4.69 -2.78
N VAL A 94 9.13 -5.43 -2.83
CA VAL A 94 10.23 -5.32 -1.87
C VAL A 94 11.46 -4.77 -2.61
N PRO A 95 11.88 -3.51 -2.36
CA PRO A 95 11.23 -2.48 -1.55
C PRO A 95 9.93 -1.92 -2.19
N PRO A 96 9.03 -1.31 -1.41
CA PRO A 96 7.80 -0.73 -1.95
C PRO A 96 8.12 0.48 -2.83
N ARG A 97 7.38 0.65 -3.92
CA ARG A 97 7.48 1.83 -4.79
C ARG A 97 6.29 2.73 -4.55
N VAL A 98 6.53 3.98 -4.20
CA VAL A 98 5.49 4.96 -3.85
C VAL A 98 5.53 6.11 -4.84
N ALA A 99 4.37 6.54 -5.33
CA ALA A 99 4.21 7.71 -6.16
C ALA A 99 2.99 8.53 -5.73
N TYR A 100 2.97 9.81 -6.07
CA TYR A 100 1.93 10.74 -5.63
C TYR A 100 1.35 11.51 -6.82
N ALA A 101 0.05 11.78 -6.78
CA ALA A 101 -0.65 12.62 -7.74
C ALA A 101 -1.40 13.77 -7.04
N GLY A 102 -1.38 14.96 -7.64
CA GLY A 102 -1.93 16.19 -7.08
C GLY A 102 -0.85 17.27 -6.88
N PRO A 103 -0.99 18.17 -5.89
CA PRO A 103 -2.10 18.30 -4.94
C PRO A 103 -3.34 18.93 -5.56
N TRP A 104 -4.51 18.66 -4.98
CA TRP A 104 -5.76 19.32 -5.33
C TRP A 104 -6.50 19.86 -4.12
N LEU A 105 -7.45 20.77 -4.36
CA LEU A 105 -8.52 21.05 -3.42
C LEU A 105 -9.47 19.83 -3.30
N ARG A 106 -10.30 19.82 -2.26
CA ARG A 106 -11.17 18.68 -1.92
C ARG A 106 -11.99 18.13 -3.09
N ARG A 107 -12.79 18.99 -3.75
CA ARG A 107 -13.73 18.53 -4.80
C ARG A 107 -13.02 17.87 -5.99
N PRO A 108 -11.96 18.45 -6.59
CA PRO A 108 -11.21 17.75 -7.63
C PRO A 108 -10.56 16.46 -7.14
N ALA A 109 -10.06 16.42 -5.89
CA ALA A 109 -9.48 15.21 -5.31
C ALA A 109 -10.50 14.07 -5.18
N ASP A 110 -11.69 14.37 -4.65
CA ASP A 110 -12.79 13.40 -4.55
C ASP A 110 -13.18 12.87 -5.94
N ARG A 111 -13.18 13.73 -6.96
CA ARG A 111 -13.44 13.32 -8.34
C ARG A 111 -12.36 12.36 -8.85
N MET A 112 -11.08 12.70 -8.68
CA MET A 112 -9.98 11.82 -9.11
C MET A 112 -9.99 10.49 -8.35
N TRP A 113 -10.30 10.53 -7.06
CA TRP A 113 -10.48 9.34 -6.23
C TRP A 113 -11.57 8.42 -6.78
N MET A 114 -12.76 8.95 -7.07
CA MET A 114 -13.85 8.19 -7.67
C MET A 114 -13.45 7.58 -9.02
N LEU A 115 -12.75 8.31 -9.88
CA LEU A 115 -12.26 7.77 -11.15
C LEU A 115 -11.27 6.61 -10.95
N ILE A 116 -10.43 6.63 -9.92
CA ILE A 116 -9.60 5.47 -9.58
C ILE A 116 -10.47 4.29 -9.16
N LEU A 117 -11.46 4.53 -8.28
CA LEU A 117 -12.34 3.48 -7.77
C LEU A 117 -13.18 2.84 -8.87
N THR A 118 -13.59 3.58 -9.91
CA THR A 118 -14.31 3.05 -11.08
C THR A 118 -13.38 2.53 -12.18
N GLY A 119 -12.07 2.68 -12.04
CA GLY A 119 -11.08 2.24 -13.03
C GLY A 119 -10.91 3.18 -14.22
N GLU A 120 -11.50 4.37 -14.16
CA GLU A 120 -11.44 5.41 -15.18
C GLU A 120 -10.19 6.31 -15.05
N ALA A 121 -9.42 6.24 -13.95
CA ALA A 121 -8.15 6.94 -13.78
C ALA A 121 -7.02 6.03 -13.28
N ARG A 122 -5.77 6.33 -13.67
CA ARG A 122 -4.59 5.49 -13.36
C ARG A 122 -3.29 6.22 -13.17
#